data_AF-A0A7X5VKN5-F1
#
_entry.id   AF-A0A7X5VKN5-F1
#
_cell.length_a   1.000
_cell.length_b   1.000
_cell.length_c   1.000
_cell.angle_alpha   90.00
_cell.angle_beta   90.00
_cell.angle_gamma   90.00
#
_symmetry.space_group_name_H-M   'P 1'
#
loop_
_entity.id
_entity.type
_entity.pdbx_description
1 polymer ?
#
loop_
_entity_poly.entity_id
_entity_poly.type
_entity_poly.pdbx_seq_one_letter_code
_entity_poly.pdbx_strand_id
1 'polypeptide(L)' 'SFHLRKGEFAFLTGPSGAGKSTVLRLIHMAEQPSDGEVRVSGFSSKRIKRREIPKLRRRVGI' A
#
# COMPACT_ATOMS: atom_id res chain seq x y z
N SER A 1 9.63 -4.20 -8.93
CA SER A 1 9.08 -4.36 -7.56
C SER A 1 9.90 -3.50 -6.60
N PHE A 2 9.35 -3.10 -5.46
CA PHE A 2 10.10 -2.38 -4.42
C PHE A 2 9.66 -2.89 -3.04
N HIS A 3 10.53 -2.75 -2.04
CA HIS A 3 10.26 -3.13 -0.65
C HIS A 3 10.87 -2.09 0.28
N LEU A 4 10.08 -1.60 1.23
CA LEU A 4 10.56 -0.79 2.35
C LEU A 4 10.55 -1.64 3.63
N ARG A 5 11.68 -1.72 4.33
CA ARG A 5 11.81 -2.45 5.60
C ARG A 5 11.27 -1.62 6.75
N LYS A 6 10.94 -2.29 7.86
CA LYS A 6 10.49 -1.63 9.09
C LYS A 6 11.58 -0.67 9.57
N GLY A 7 11.19 0.59 9.83
CA GLY A 7 12.09 1.64 10.30
C GLY A 7 12.80 2.41 9.19
N GLU A 8 12.66 2.00 7.93
CA GLU A 8 13.19 2.77 6.81
C GLU A 8 12.31 3.97 6.50
N PHE A 9 12.96 5.04 6.08
CA PHE A 9 12.33 6.25 5.60
C PHE A 9 12.69 6.44 4.12
N ALA A 10 11.68 6.68 3.28
CA ALA A 10 11.86 6.83 1.85
C ALA A 10 10.97 7.93 1.29
N PHE A 11 11.45 8.60 0.26
CA PHE A 11 10.68 9.56 -0.52
C PHE A 11 10.22 8.91 -1.83
N LEU A 12 8.92 9.04 -2.13
CA LEU A 12 8.36 8.65 -3.43
C LEU A 12 8.26 9.90 -4.32
N THR A 13 9.20 10.06 -5.22
CA THR A 13 9.32 11.25 -6.09
C THR A 13 8.99 10.91 -7.56
N GLY A 14 8.81 11.94 -8.39
CA GLY A 14 8.54 11.80 -9.83
C GLY A 14 7.57 12.86 -10.35
N PRO A 15 7.44 13.03 -11.68
CA PRO A 15 6.55 14.01 -12.30
C PRO A 15 5.06 13.73 -12.03
N SER A 16 4.19 14.69 -12.28
CA SER A 16 2.73 14.46 -12.24
C SER A 16 2.33 13.31 -13.17
N GLY A 17 1.35 12.51 -12.76
CA GLY A 17 0.93 11.32 -13.52
C GLY A 17 1.83 10.08 -13.37
N ALA A 18 2.99 10.16 -12.71
CA ALA A 18 3.89 9.02 -12.51
C ALA A 18 3.35 7.90 -11.60
N GLY A 19 2.09 7.93 -11.18
CA GLY A 19 1.47 6.88 -10.36
C GLY A 19 1.71 6.96 -8.84
N LYS A 20 2.33 8.04 -8.34
CA LYS A 20 2.61 8.22 -6.89
C LYS A 20 1.36 8.06 -6.02
N SER A 21 0.26 8.73 -6.38
CA SER A 21 -1.00 8.63 -5.65
C SER A 21 -1.62 7.23 -5.75
N THR A 22 -1.45 6.55 -6.89
CA THR A 22 -1.89 5.16 -7.06
C THR A 22 -1.13 4.23 -6.12
N VAL A 23 0.20 4.37 -6.01
CA VAL A 23 1.01 3.60 -5.05
C VAL A 23 0.52 3.81 -3.62
N LEU A 24 0.25 5.05 -3.21
CA LEU A 24 -0.30 5.32 -1.88
C LEU A 24 -1.66 4.63 -1.70
N ARG A 25 -2.59 4.74 -2.65
CA ARG A 25 -3.91 4.07 -2.62
C ARG A 25 -3.82 2.55 -2.49
N LEU A 26 -2.85 1.95 -3.17
CA LEU A 26 -2.57 0.52 -3.07
C LEU A 26 -2.09 0.13 -1.67
N ILE A 27 -1.20 0.94 -1.05
CA ILE A 27 -0.67 0.68 0.30
C ILE A 27 -1.78 0.63 1.36
N HIS A 28 -2.77 1.53 1.30
CA HIS A 28 -3.89 1.56 2.26
C HIS A 28 -5.15 0.82 1.78
N MET A 29 -5.03 -0.01 0.74
CA MET A 29 -6.10 -0.80 0.13
C MET A 29 -7.35 0.05 -0.18
N ALA A 30 -7.17 1.26 -0.69
CA ALA A 30 -8.24 2.02 -1.34
C ALA A 30 -8.45 1.57 -2.78
N GLU A 31 -7.42 1.03 -3.41
CA GLU A 31 -7.45 0.44 -4.74
C GLU A 31 -6.82 -0.96 -4.66
N GLN A 32 -7.29 -1.90 -5.50
CA GLN A 32 -6.70 -3.24 -5.61
C GLN A 32 -5.73 -3.26 -6.80
N PRO A 33 -4.57 -3.93 -6.67
CA PRO A 33 -3.66 -4.06 -7.80
C PRO A 33 -4.32 -4.90 -8.89
N SER A 34 -4.22 -4.47 -10.15
CA SER A 34 -4.73 -5.23 -11.29
C SER A 34 -3.98 -6.55 -11.48
N ASP A 35 -2.69 -6.57 -11.16
CA ASP A 35 -1.86 -7.77 -11.10
C ASP A 35 -0.79 -7.64 -9.99
N GLY A 36 -0.20 -8.75 -9.58
CA GLY A 36 0.80 -8.82 -8.53
C GLY A 36 0.21 -8.85 -7.13
N GLU A 37 0.98 -8.41 -6.14
CA GLU A 37 0.59 -8.43 -4.73
C GLU A 37 1.17 -7.24 -3.97
N VAL A 38 0.34 -6.62 -3.13
CA VAL A 38 0.76 -5.57 -2.20
C VAL A 38 0.72 -6.14 -0.79
N ARG A 39 1.85 -6.04 -0.08
CA ARG A 39 1.99 -6.50 1.31
C ARG A 39 2.33 -5.32 2.22
N VAL A 40 1.49 -5.05 3.20
CA VAL A 40 1.65 -3.91 4.13
C VAL A 40 1.23 -4.33 5.54
N SER A 41 2.07 -4.08 6.54
CA SER A 41 1.75 -4.29 7.96
C SER A 41 1.20 -5.69 8.31
N GLY A 42 1.67 -6.72 7.57
CA GLY A 42 1.24 -8.11 7.71
C GLY A 42 0.00 -8.51 6.89
N PHE A 43 -0.61 -7.57 6.15
CA PHE A 43 -1.75 -7.83 5.27
C PHE A 43 -1.29 -8.01 3.82
N SER A 44 -2.04 -8.79 3.04
CA SER A 44 -1.81 -9.06 1.63
C SER A 44 -3.05 -8.72 0.82
N SER A 45 -2.92 -7.99 -0.30
CA SER A 45 -4.03 -7.67 -1.21
C SER A 45 -4.75 -8.92 -1.71
N LYS A 46 -4.05 -10.04 -1.88
CA LYS A 46 -4.62 -11.31 -2.35
C LYS A 46 -5.48 -12.02 -1.30
N ARG A 47 -5.29 -11.74 -0.02
CA ARG A 47 -5.90 -12.51 1.09
C ARG A 47 -6.75 -11.67 2.04
N ILE A 48 -6.60 -10.35 2.03
CA ILE A 48 -7.29 -9.45 2.95
C ILE A 48 -8.80 -9.47 2.71
N LYS A 49 -9.58 -9.65 3.78
CA LYS A 49 -11.04 -9.56 3.72
C LYS A 49 -11.47 -8.10 3.91
N ARG A 50 -12.62 -7.72 3.34
CA ARG A 50 -13.19 -6.36 3.48
C ARG A 50 -13.23 -5.86 4.94
N ARG A 51 -13.61 -6.72 5.88
CA ARG A 51 -13.66 -6.42 7.33
C ARG A 51 -12.30 -6.13 7.98
N GLU A 52 -11.20 -6.48 7.32
CA GLU A 52 -9.83 -6.30 7.81
C GLU A 52 -9.20 -5.01 7.27
N ILE A 53 -9.76 -4.43 6.21
CA ILE A 53 -9.29 -3.16 5.63
C ILE A 53 -9.27 -2.03 6.68
N PRO A 54 -10.30 -1.84 7.52
CA PRO A 54 -10.23 -0.86 8.60
C PRO A 54 -9.09 -1.13 9.60
N LYS A 55 -8.74 -2.39 9.87
CA LYS A 55 -7.63 -2.75 10.75
C LYS A 55 -6.28 -2.38 10.13
N LEU A 56 -6.10 -2.63 8.84
CA LEU A 56 -4.92 -2.20 8.09
C LEU A 56 -4.77 -0.68 8.12
N ARG A 57 -5.85 0.06 7.82
CA ARG A 57 -5.83 1.54 7.75
C ARG A 57 -5.50 2.19 9.09
N ARG A 58 -5.78 1.55 10.23
CA ARG A 58 -5.33 2.04 11.55
C ARG A 58 -3.83 1.89 11.79
N ARG A 59 -3.14 1.02 11.03
CA ARG A 59 -1.69 0.79 11.13
C ARG A 59 -0.88 1.62 10.13
N VAL A 60 -1.52 2.10 9.07
CA VAL A 60 -0.92 2.99 8.08
C VAL A 60 -1.44 4.38 8.41
N GLY A 61 -0.58 5.27 8.92
CA GLY A 61 -0.99 6.64 9.23
C GLY A 61 -1.62 7.29 8.01
N ILE A 62 -2.93 7.52 8.07
CA ILE A 62 -3.74 8.24 7.09
C ILE A 62 -4.41 9.41 7.79
#